data_AF-A0A7V8XEW8-F1
#
_entry.id   AF-A0A7V8XEW8-F1
#
_cell.length_a   1.000
_cell.length_b   1.000
_cell.length_c   1.000
_cell.angle_alpha   90.00
_cell.angle_beta   90.00
_cell.angle_gamma   90.00
#
_symmetry.space_group_name_H-M   'P 1'
#
loop_
_entity.id
_entity.type
_entity.pdbx_description
1 polymer ?
#
loop_
_entity_poly.entity_id
_entity_poly.type
_entity_poly.pdbx_seq_one_letter_code
_entity_poly.pdbx_strand_id
1 'polypeptide(L)'
;VSEPEALLGRSAEAALLDHATPRVLDGHVLAAAYEGPLTAADAGVLGEAALARAPFLPELEPTPAGFVWRGRDTPAARVSLRSSDTDGFVIVDEGSGTVLGLAERERAFSTVHEGAIYLHLGEQYAVTSLDLETRAALVRSATVDWYTQARKETATTIVEPLRRRHVSGVELHHGRLTVSEQVIGYQRKAIADGSVIDTQALELPETSFETEGVWFSPAPGLLAGIDTMPTLVSALHAAEHALISLLPLFAMCDRWDLGGLSTNVHEQTGRPTVFVYEGHAGGVGIAERGFDCFAEWVSDTTRLLDRCPCRAGCPSCVQSPKCGNLNELLDKAGARTLLGRMTTADR
;
A
#
# COMPACT_ATOMS: atom_id res chain seq x y z
N VAL A 1 -18.11 4.13 18.95
CA VAL A 1 -18.38 5.22 17.97
C VAL A 1 -18.75 6.47 18.75
N SER A 2 -17.92 7.51 18.71
CA SER A 2 -18.11 8.75 19.47
C SER A 2 -19.02 9.77 18.78
N GLU A 3 -19.29 9.60 17.48
CA GLU A 3 -20.25 10.42 16.71
C GLU A 3 -21.15 9.52 15.84
N PRO A 4 -22.19 8.90 16.42
CA PRO A 4 -23.07 8.00 15.68
C PRO A 4 -23.82 8.72 14.54
N GLU A 5 -24.15 10.00 14.70
CA GLU A 5 -24.83 10.79 13.66
C GLU A 5 -23.93 11.03 12.43
N ALA A 6 -22.62 11.21 12.62
CA ALA A 6 -21.68 11.34 11.51
C ALA A 6 -21.53 10.03 10.73
N LEU A 7 -21.58 8.89 11.42
CA LEU A 7 -21.57 7.56 10.79
C LEU A 7 -22.88 7.29 10.02
N LEU A 8 -24.03 7.64 10.62
CA LEU A 8 -25.35 7.36 10.06
C LEU A 8 -25.79 8.38 8.98
N GLY A 9 -25.25 9.59 9.02
CA GLY A 9 -25.53 10.66 8.05
C GLY A 9 -24.62 10.68 6.83
N ARG A 10 -23.55 9.86 6.84
CA ARG A 10 -22.66 9.71 5.67
C ARG A 10 -23.35 8.88 4.59
N SER A 11 -23.19 9.31 3.34
CA SER A 11 -23.42 8.42 2.21
C SER A 11 -22.45 7.24 2.31
N ALA A 12 -22.89 6.05 1.89
CA ALA A 12 -21.99 4.91 1.74
C ALA A 12 -20.75 5.33 0.96
N GLU A 13 -19.60 4.80 1.36
CA GLU A 13 -18.34 5.10 0.72
C GLU A 13 -18.40 4.69 -0.77
N ALA A 14 -17.62 5.35 -1.63
CA ALA A 14 -17.67 5.13 -3.08
C ALA A 14 -16.85 3.91 -3.49
N ALA A 15 -17.43 3.02 -4.30
CA ALA A 15 -16.69 1.87 -4.85
C ALA A 15 -15.77 2.40 -5.94
N LEU A 16 -14.47 2.39 -5.65
CA LEU A 16 -13.46 2.76 -6.63
C LEU A 16 -13.11 1.53 -7.45
N LEU A 17 -13.25 1.68 -8.76
CA LEU A 17 -12.86 0.67 -9.73
C LEU A 17 -12.22 1.40 -10.92
N ASP A 18 -10.90 1.42 -10.97
CA ASP A 18 -10.20 1.79 -12.19
C ASP A 18 -10.01 0.56 -13.11
N HIS A 19 -11.10 0.19 -13.79
CA HIS A 19 -11.08 -0.88 -14.79
C HIS A 19 -10.40 -0.45 -16.11
N ALA A 20 -10.12 0.84 -16.29
CA ALA A 20 -9.53 1.39 -17.50
C ALA A 20 -8.00 1.43 -17.45
N THR A 21 -7.40 1.22 -16.27
CA THR A 21 -5.95 1.15 -16.12
C THR A 21 -5.36 0.06 -17.02
N PRO A 22 -4.28 0.35 -17.78
CA PRO A 22 -3.66 -0.62 -18.69
C PRO A 22 -3.33 -1.97 -18.04
N ARG A 23 -2.93 -1.99 -16.77
CA ARG A 23 -2.62 -3.23 -16.04
C ARG A 23 -3.80 -4.20 -16.00
N VAL A 24 -5.02 -3.69 -15.79
CA VAL A 24 -6.25 -4.50 -15.79
C VAL A 24 -6.72 -4.69 -17.23
N LEU A 25 -6.82 -3.59 -17.97
CA LEU A 25 -7.47 -3.53 -19.26
C LEU A 25 -6.72 -4.32 -20.33
N ASP A 26 -5.39 -4.29 -20.35
CA ASP A 26 -4.59 -4.96 -21.39
C ASP A 26 -4.84 -6.47 -21.42
N GLY A 27 -4.86 -7.11 -20.25
CA GLY A 27 -5.16 -8.55 -20.15
C GLY A 27 -6.57 -8.89 -20.66
N HIS A 28 -7.55 -8.04 -20.37
CA HIS A 28 -8.92 -8.19 -20.87
C HIS A 28 -9.03 -7.92 -22.38
N VAL A 29 -8.30 -6.96 -22.92
CA VAL A 29 -8.26 -6.68 -24.37
C VAL A 29 -7.64 -7.86 -25.11
N LEU A 30 -6.54 -8.44 -24.60
CA LEU A 30 -5.95 -9.65 -25.18
C LEU A 30 -6.92 -10.83 -25.13
N ALA A 31 -7.62 -11.04 -24.01
CA ALA A 31 -8.60 -12.11 -23.88
C ALA A 31 -9.79 -11.91 -24.85
N ALA A 32 -10.30 -10.69 -24.97
CA ALA A 32 -11.37 -10.37 -25.92
C ALA A 32 -10.92 -10.60 -27.38
N ALA A 33 -9.70 -10.19 -27.73
CA ALA A 33 -9.12 -10.43 -29.07
C ALA A 33 -8.84 -11.91 -29.38
N TYR A 34 -8.70 -12.75 -28.35
CA TYR A 34 -8.62 -14.21 -28.47
C TYR A 34 -9.99 -14.84 -28.75
N GLU A 35 -11.04 -14.30 -28.13
CA GLU A 35 -12.43 -14.75 -28.34
C GLU A 35 -12.96 -14.34 -29.72
N GLY A 36 -12.56 -13.17 -30.23
CA GLY A 36 -12.87 -12.72 -31.59
C GLY A 36 -12.13 -11.44 -32.00
N PRO A 37 -12.09 -11.11 -33.31
CA PRO A 37 -11.44 -9.88 -33.78
C PRO A 37 -12.08 -8.63 -33.16
N LEU A 38 -11.25 -7.75 -32.59
CA LEU A 38 -11.73 -6.48 -32.01
C LEU A 38 -11.98 -5.45 -33.10
N THR A 39 -13.17 -4.86 -33.09
CA THR A 39 -13.63 -3.86 -34.04
C THR A 39 -14.20 -2.64 -33.34
N ALA A 40 -14.44 -1.56 -34.10
CA ALA A 40 -15.13 -0.38 -33.57
C ALA A 40 -16.55 -0.67 -33.07
N ALA A 41 -17.19 -1.76 -33.52
CA ALA A 41 -18.53 -2.14 -33.07
C ALA A 41 -18.54 -2.62 -31.61
N ASP A 42 -17.40 -3.07 -31.09
CA ASP A 42 -17.28 -3.63 -29.75
C ASP A 42 -17.18 -2.55 -28.66
N ALA A 43 -17.12 -1.26 -29.05
CA ALA A 43 -17.02 -0.12 -28.13
C ALA A 43 -18.16 -0.08 -27.10
N GLY A 44 -19.37 -0.50 -27.48
CA GLY A 44 -20.53 -0.53 -26.59
C GLY A 44 -20.44 -1.60 -25.49
N VAL A 45 -19.63 -2.65 -25.69
CA VAL A 45 -19.47 -3.77 -24.76
C VAL A 45 -18.16 -3.66 -23.98
N LEU A 46 -17.06 -3.40 -24.68
CA LEU A 46 -15.71 -3.37 -24.10
C LEU A 46 -15.31 -1.96 -23.62
N GLY A 47 -15.98 -0.92 -24.12
CA GLY A 47 -15.62 0.47 -23.88
C GLY A 47 -14.58 1.01 -24.87
N GLU A 48 -14.63 2.31 -25.13
CA GLU A 48 -13.68 3.02 -26.00
C GLU A 48 -12.22 2.87 -25.55
N ALA A 49 -12.00 2.84 -24.23
CA ALA A 49 -10.67 2.66 -23.66
C ALA A 49 -10.04 1.31 -24.09
N ALA A 50 -10.82 0.22 -24.09
CA ALA A 50 -10.34 -1.11 -24.48
C ALA A 50 -9.88 -1.11 -25.95
N LEU A 51 -10.66 -0.50 -26.83
CA LEU A 51 -10.32 -0.40 -28.26
C LEU A 51 -9.10 0.51 -28.48
N ALA A 52 -8.99 1.60 -27.73
CA ALA A 52 -7.83 2.48 -27.78
C ALA A 52 -6.55 1.80 -27.29
N ARG A 53 -6.63 0.75 -26.44
CA ARG A 53 -5.47 -0.04 -25.99
C ARG A 53 -4.96 -1.01 -27.05
N ALA A 54 -5.84 -1.61 -27.86
CA ALA A 54 -5.49 -2.68 -28.80
C ALA A 54 -4.26 -2.37 -29.70
N PRO A 55 -4.08 -1.16 -30.29
CA PRO A 55 -2.92 -0.85 -31.12
C PRO A 55 -1.57 -0.85 -30.38
N PHE A 56 -1.58 -0.77 -29.05
CA PHE A 56 -0.37 -0.72 -28.23
C PHE A 56 0.04 -2.10 -27.70
N LEU A 57 -0.76 -3.14 -27.96
CA LEU A 57 -0.51 -4.49 -27.48
C LEU A 57 0.25 -5.30 -28.54
N PRO A 58 1.51 -5.70 -28.27
CA PRO A 58 2.37 -6.28 -29.29
C PRO A 58 1.91 -7.67 -29.78
N GLU A 59 1.10 -8.37 -29.00
CA GLU A 59 0.54 -9.67 -29.38
C GLU A 59 -0.71 -9.57 -30.27
N LEU A 60 -1.22 -8.35 -30.52
CA LEU A 60 -2.36 -8.11 -31.41
C LEU A 60 -1.89 -7.70 -32.80
N GLU A 61 -2.47 -8.33 -33.82
CA GLU A 61 -2.21 -8.03 -35.22
C GLU A 61 -3.41 -7.31 -35.86
N PRO A 62 -3.22 -6.15 -36.50
CA PRO A 62 -4.30 -5.49 -37.23
C PRO A 62 -4.61 -6.26 -38.53
N THR A 63 -5.88 -6.60 -38.74
CA THR A 63 -6.37 -7.27 -39.96
C THR A 63 -7.60 -6.55 -40.52
N PRO A 64 -8.05 -6.86 -41.75
CA PRO A 64 -9.31 -6.34 -42.28
C PRO A 64 -10.54 -6.69 -41.43
N ALA A 65 -10.46 -7.73 -40.59
CA ALA A 65 -11.53 -8.16 -39.70
C ALA A 65 -11.49 -7.46 -38.33
N GLY A 66 -10.42 -6.71 -38.01
CA GLY A 66 -10.17 -6.15 -36.67
C GLY A 66 -8.79 -6.52 -36.13
N PHE A 67 -8.51 -6.16 -34.88
CA PHE A 67 -7.33 -6.61 -34.17
C PHE A 67 -7.53 -8.05 -33.69
N VAL A 68 -6.60 -8.95 -34.04
CA VAL A 68 -6.69 -10.37 -33.69
C VAL A 68 -5.53 -10.79 -32.81
N TRP A 69 -5.77 -11.73 -31.90
CA TRP A 69 -4.72 -12.38 -31.14
C TRP A 69 -3.84 -13.27 -32.03
N ARG A 70 -2.51 -13.07 -31.96
CA ARG A 70 -1.52 -13.83 -32.74
C ARG A 70 -0.72 -14.85 -31.91
N GLY A 71 -0.97 -14.92 -30.60
CA GLY A 71 -0.26 -15.84 -29.72
C GLY A 71 -0.72 -17.29 -29.86
N ARG A 72 0.06 -18.21 -29.28
CA ARG A 72 -0.21 -19.66 -29.36
C ARG A 72 -0.92 -20.22 -28.12
N ASP A 73 -0.94 -19.43 -27.06
CA ASP A 73 -1.55 -19.73 -25.77
C ASP A 73 -2.84 -18.93 -25.56
N THR A 74 -3.47 -19.14 -24.42
CA THR A 74 -4.73 -18.50 -24.03
C THR A 74 -4.45 -17.32 -23.09
N PRO A 75 -4.70 -16.06 -23.50
CA PRO A 75 -4.42 -14.87 -22.68
C PRO A 75 -5.13 -14.90 -21.32
N ALA A 76 -6.35 -15.43 -21.26
CA ALA A 76 -7.13 -15.52 -20.02
C ALA A 76 -6.41 -16.33 -18.93
N ALA A 77 -5.52 -17.27 -19.28
CA ALA A 77 -4.73 -18.03 -18.31
C ALA A 77 -3.62 -17.19 -17.64
N ARG A 78 -3.26 -16.05 -18.25
CA ARG A 78 -2.26 -15.11 -17.71
C ARG A 78 -2.87 -14.06 -16.78
N VAL A 79 -4.20 -13.91 -16.78
CA VAL A 79 -4.91 -12.86 -16.05
C VAL A 79 -5.61 -13.47 -14.84
N SER A 80 -5.12 -13.16 -13.65
CA SER A 80 -5.83 -13.48 -12.41
C SER A 80 -6.81 -12.36 -12.08
N LEU A 81 -8.07 -12.73 -11.81
CA LEU A 81 -9.14 -11.77 -11.47
C LEU A 81 -9.13 -11.33 -10.01
N ARG A 82 -8.40 -12.03 -9.15
CA ARG A 82 -8.44 -11.81 -7.69
C ARG A 82 -7.07 -11.64 -7.05
N SER A 83 -6.00 -12.09 -7.72
CA SER A 83 -4.63 -11.92 -7.24
C SER A 83 -3.85 -11.08 -8.23
N SER A 84 -3.19 -10.05 -7.72
CA SER A 84 -2.01 -9.52 -8.41
C SER A 84 -0.99 -10.65 -8.37
N ASP A 85 -0.65 -11.20 -9.54
CA ASP A 85 0.39 -12.20 -9.77
C ASP A 85 0.09 -13.68 -9.42
N THR A 86 0.54 -14.58 -10.30
CA THR A 86 0.66 -16.04 -10.10
C THR A 86 1.99 -16.41 -9.44
N ASP A 87 2.69 -15.43 -8.85
CA ASP A 87 4.14 -15.44 -8.68
C ASP A 87 4.58 -15.44 -7.19
N GLY A 88 3.66 -15.85 -6.31
CA GLY A 88 3.83 -15.97 -4.85
C GLY A 88 4.64 -17.19 -4.39
N PHE A 89 4.72 -17.36 -3.06
CA PHE A 89 5.46 -18.41 -2.38
C PHE A 89 4.52 -19.48 -1.82
N VAL A 90 4.81 -20.75 -2.11
CA VAL A 90 4.06 -21.88 -1.55
C VAL A 90 4.53 -22.14 -0.12
N ILE A 91 3.59 -22.26 0.81
CA ILE A 91 3.88 -22.59 2.20
C ILE A 91 3.66 -24.08 2.41
N VAL A 92 4.73 -24.81 2.73
CA VAL A 92 4.73 -26.28 2.82
C VAL A 92 5.10 -26.71 4.23
N ASP A 93 4.28 -27.55 4.84
CA ASP A 93 4.62 -28.21 6.10
C ASP A 93 5.68 -29.30 5.86
N GLU A 94 6.87 -29.16 6.45
CA GLU A 94 7.97 -30.11 6.33
C GLU A 94 7.60 -31.52 6.81
N GLY A 95 6.75 -31.60 7.84
CA GLY A 95 6.42 -32.88 8.48
C GLY A 95 5.54 -33.76 7.60
N SER A 96 4.54 -33.17 6.96
CA SER A 96 3.55 -33.89 6.14
C SER A 96 3.76 -33.74 4.63
N GLY A 97 4.53 -32.75 4.18
CA GLY A 97 4.63 -32.35 2.78
C GLY A 97 3.37 -31.65 2.26
N THR A 98 2.42 -31.32 3.14
CA THR A 98 1.16 -30.68 2.76
C THR A 98 1.38 -29.21 2.46
N VAL A 99 0.79 -28.74 1.35
CA VAL A 99 0.70 -27.30 1.06
C VAL A 99 -0.37 -26.68 1.96
N LEU A 100 0.05 -25.78 2.84
CA LEU A 100 -0.84 -25.04 3.74
C LEU A 100 -1.48 -23.84 3.05
N GLY A 101 -0.78 -23.21 2.11
CA GLY A 101 -1.29 -22.05 1.40
C GLY A 101 -0.27 -21.35 0.51
N LEU A 102 -0.61 -20.13 0.11
CA LEU A 102 0.20 -19.25 -0.72
C LEU A 102 0.41 -17.92 0.01
N ALA A 103 1.63 -17.43 0.03
CA ALA A 103 1.95 -16.05 0.37
C ALA A 103 2.17 -15.25 -0.92
N GLU A 104 1.52 -14.11 -1.05
CA GLU A 104 1.77 -13.18 -2.15
C GLU A 104 3.24 -12.71 -2.13
N ARG A 105 3.84 -12.51 -3.29
CA ARG A 105 5.27 -12.16 -3.43
C ARG A 105 5.63 -10.93 -2.60
N GLU A 106 4.78 -9.91 -2.68
CA GLU A 106 4.94 -8.60 -2.05
C GLU A 106 4.96 -8.68 -0.52
N ARG A 107 4.36 -9.74 0.04
CA ARG A 107 4.25 -9.94 1.49
C ARG A 107 5.14 -11.06 2.01
N ALA A 108 5.57 -11.97 1.13
CA ALA A 108 6.29 -13.18 1.52
C ALA A 108 7.47 -12.91 2.43
N PHE A 109 8.30 -11.91 2.12
CA PHE A 109 9.47 -11.57 2.92
C PHE A 109 9.12 -11.03 4.30
N SER A 110 7.93 -10.48 4.49
CA SER A 110 7.47 -9.97 5.78
C SER A 110 6.68 -10.99 6.61
N THR A 111 6.14 -12.04 5.98
CA THR A 111 5.24 -13.01 6.62
C THR A 111 5.84 -14.40 6.75
N VAL A 112 6.67 -14.81 5.79
CA VAL A 112 7.24 -16.16 5.70
C VAL A 112 8.76 -16.14 5.47
N HIS A 113 9.45 -15.14 6.01
CA HIS A 113 10.90 -15.17 6.10
C HIS A 113 11.38 -16.27 7.06
N GLU A 114 12.63 -16.69 6.91
CA GLU A 114 13.25 -17.63 7.86
C GLU A 114 13.15 -17.11 9.30
N GLY A 115 12.69 -17.96 10.21
CA GLY A 115 12.46 -17.62 11.62
C GLY A 115 11.12 -16.94 11.93
N ALA A 116 10.29 -16.63 10.93
CA ALA A 116 8.94 -16.10 11.16
C ALA A 116 8.03 -17.11 11.87
N ILE A 117 7.08 -16.62 12.66
CA ILE A 117 5.93 -17.39 13.14
C ILE A 117 4.74 -17.08 12.22
N TYR A 118 4.41 -18.05 11.38
CA TYR A 118 3.25 -18.04 10.49
C TYR A 118 2.03 -18.61 11.21
N LEU A 119 0.91 -17.89 11.16
CA LEU A 119 -0.36 -18.33 11.72
C LEU A 119 -1.27 -18.80 10.59
N HIS A 120 -1.69 -20.06 10.64
CA HIS A 120 -2.61 -20.64 9.67
C HIS A 120 -3.85 -21.18 10.39
N LEU A 121 -4.99 -20.53 10.21
CA LEU A 121 -6.27 -20.90 10.84
C LEU A 121 -6.19 -21.03 12.38
N GLY A 122 -5.32 -20.23 13.02
CA GLY A 122 -5.10 -20.24 14.47
C GLY A 122 -3.97 -21.17 14.93
N GLU A 123 -3.48 -22.05 14.06
CA GLU A 123 -2.33 -22.91 14.33
C GLU A 123 -1.02 -22.18 14.03
N GLN A 124 -0.02 -22.42 14.88
CA GLN A 124 1.29 -21.77 14.78
C GLN A 124 2.29 -22.65 14.04
N TYR A 125 3.00 -22.04 13.10
CA TYR A 125 4.06 -22.66 12.33
C TYR A 125 5.31 -21.79 12.36
N ALA A 126 6.45 -22.36 12.74
CA ALA A 126 7.74 -21.70 12.59
C ALA A 126 8.27 -21.93 11.17
N VAL A 127 8.65 -20.86 10.49
CA VAL A 127 9.27 -20.93 9.16
C VAL A 127 10.72 -21.33 9.32
N THR A 128 11.07 -22.49 8.77
CA THR A 128 12.42 -23.07 8.88
C THR A 128 13.33 -22.64 7.74
N SER A 129 12.77 -22.37 6.56
CA SER A 129 13.51 -21.79 5.44
C SER A 129 12.59 -21.09 4.46
N LEU A 130 13.14 -20.12 3.72
CA LEU A 130 12.50 -19.48 2.59
C LEU A 130 13.42 -19.62 1.37
N ASP A 131 13.04 -20.47 0.42
CA ASP A 131 13.76 -20.66 -0.83
C ASP A 131 13.20 -19.71 -1.90
N LEU A 132 14.04 -18.78 -2.34
CA LEU A 132 13.70 -17.76 -3.33
C LEU A 132 13.69 -18.29 -4.77
N GLU A 133 14.45 -19.35 -5.06
CA GLU A 133 14.53 -19.95 -6.39
C GLU A 133 13.31 -20.82 -6.63
N THR A 134 13.00 -21.72 -5.69
CA THR A 134 11.82 -22.60 -5.80
C THR A 134 10.52 -21.93 -5.34
N ARG A 135 10.62 -20.75 -4.71
CA ARG A 135 9.52 -19.98 -4.12
C ARG A 135 8.70 -20.80 -3.14
N ALA A 136 9.41 -21.48 -2.24
CA ALA A 136 8.82 -22.31 -1.21
C ALA A 136 9.26 -21.84 0.17
N ALA A 137 8.30 -21.61 1.05
CA ALA A 137 8.54 -21.44 2.47
C ALA A 137 8.27 -22.77 3.17
N LEU A 138 9.31 -23.34 3.77
CA LEU A 138 9.17 -24.55 4.58
C LEU A 138 8.81 -24.16 6.00
N VAL A 139 7.82 -24.85 6.57
CA VAL A 139 7.35 -24.55 7.91
C VAL A 139 7.20 -25.82 8.73
N ARG A 140 7.26 -25.66 10.05
CA ARG A 140 7.02 -26.75 11.01
C ARG A 140 6.05 -26.28 12.08
N SER A 141 5.13 -27.15 12.48
CA SER A 141 4.23 -26.87 13.61
C SER A 141 5.05 -26.46 14.84
N ALA A 142 4.62 -25.37 15.48
CA ALA A 142 5.26 -24.78 16.63
C ALA A 142 4.22 -24.47 17.70
N THR A 143 4.62 -24.54 18.97
CA THR A 143 3.81 -24.03 20.08
C THR A 143 4.69 -23.09 20.88
N VAL A 144 4.56 -21.80 20.60
CA VAL A 144 5.40 -20.74 21.16
C VAL A 144 4.53 -19.65 21.77
N ASP A 145 5.10 -18.90 22.70
CA ASP A 145 4.48 -17.78 23.41
C ASP A 145 4.94 -16.41 22.87
N TRP A 146 5.46 -16.39 21.64
CA TRP A 146 5.87 -15.18 20.92
C TRP A 146 5.37 -15.18 19.48
N TYR A 147 5.26 -13.98 18.89
CA TYR A 147 5.04 -13.77 17.45
C TYR A 147 6.20 -12.99 16.86
N THR A 148 6.30 -12.95 15.54
CA THR A 148 7.33 -12.19 14.82
C THR A 148 6.75 -10.95 14.16
N GLN A 149 7.52 -9.87 14.19
CA GLN A 149 7.21 -8.63 13.47
C GLN A 149 8.41 -8.23 12.61
N ALA A 150 8.25 -8.25 11.29
CA ALA A 150 9.29 -7.87 10.36
C ALA A 150 9.63 -6.38 10.47
N ARG A 151 10.92 -6.06 10.35
CA ARG A 151 11.46 -4.71 10.22
C ARG A 151 11.84 -4.50 8.77
N LYS A 152 11.40 -3.38 8.21
CA LYS A 152 11.57 -3.07 6.78
C LYS A 152 12.15 -1.68 6.60
N GLU A 153 13.01 -1.54 5.60
CA GLU A 153 13.37 -0.25 5.03
C GLU A 153 12.54 -0.02 3.78
N THR A 154 11.98 1.18 3.66
CA THR A 154 11.13 1.58 2.54
C THR A 154 11.70 2.84 1.92
N ALA A 155 11.78 2.87 0.60
CA ALA A 155 12.12 4.04 -0.18
C ALA A 155 11.04 4.29 -1.23
N THR A 156 10.85 5.56 -1.60
CA THR A 156 9.94 5.97 -2.67
C THR A 156 10.71 6.79 -3.68
N THR A 157 10.49 6.56 -4.96
CA THR A 157 11.00 7.40 -6.04
C THR A 157 9.82 7.92 -6.85
N ILE A 158 9.74 9.24 -7.02
CA ILE A 158 8.77 9.90 -7.88
C ILE A 158 9.17 9.63 -9.33
N VAL A 159 8.31 8.89 -10.04
CA VAL A 159 8.46 8.60 -11.47
C VAL A 159 7.89 9.76 -12.28
N GLU A 160 6.63 10.12 -12.02
CA GLU A 160 5.94 11.15 -12.78
C GLU A 160 4.81 11.81 -11.95
N PRO A 161 4.86 13.12 -11.72
CA PRO A 161 3.71 13.87 -11.21
C PRO A 161 2.64 14.02 -12.29
N LEU A 162 1.44 13.49 -12.05
CA LEU A 162 0.31 13.53 -13.00
C LEU A 162 -0.59 14.74 -12.75
N ARG A 163 -0.91 15.01 -11.47
CA ARG A 163 -1.76 16.14 -11.05
C ARG A 163 -1.08 16.88 -9.91
N ARG A 164 -1.32 18.20 -9.83
CA ARG A 164 -0.88 19.05 -8.72
C ARG A 164 -1.92 20.11 -8.41
N ARG A 165 -2.08 20.45 -7.13
CA ARG A 165 -2.89 21.58 -6.69
C ARG A 165 -2.43 22.10 -5.34
N HIS A 166 -2.68 23.38 -5.09
CA HIS A 166 -2.50 23.96 -3.75
C HIS A 166 -3.76 23.71 -2.92
N VAL A 167 -3.61 23.08 -1.77
CA VAL A 167 -4.70 22.72 -0.84
C VAL A 167 -4.11 22.43 0.54
N SER A 168 -4.84 22.75 1.61
CA SER A 168 -4.40 22.60 3.01
C SER A 168 -3.04 23.24 3.29
N GLY A 169 -2.75 24.39 2.66
CA GLY A 169 -1.49 25.11 2.80
C GLY A 169 -0.24 24.45 2.20
N VAL A 170 -0.40 23.40 1.38
CA VAL A 170 0.72 22.70 0.71
C VAL A 170 0.47 22.58 -0.80
N GLU A 171 1.55 22.40 -1.58
CA GLU A 171 1.43 21.88 -2.93
C GLU A 171 1.28 20.35 -2.83
N LEU A 172 0.07 19.87 -3.09
CA LEU A 172 -0.24 18.46 -3.13
C LEU A 172 0.00 17.93 -4.55
N HIS A 173 0.65 16.78 -4.63
CA HIS A 173 0.86 16.05 -5.87
C HIS A 173 0.14 14.72 -5.84
N HIS A 174 -0.27 14.27 -7.02
CA HIS A 174 -0.69 12.91 -7.31
C HIS A 174 0.08 12.43 -8.53
N GLY A 175 0.54 11.18 -8.51
CA GLY A 175 1.24 10.61 -9.65
C GLY A 175 1.89 9.26 -9.37
N ARG A 176 2.70 8.83 -10.34
CA ARG A 176 3.36 7.52 -10.34
C ARG A 176 4.61 7.54 -9.47
N LEU A 177 4.75 6.49 -8.67
CA LEU A 177 5.84 6.25 -7.75
C LEU A 177 6.40 4.84 -7.97
N THR A 178 7.70 4.67 -7.75
CA THR A 178 8.29 3.36 -7.49
C THR A 178 8.48 3.25 -5.98
N VAL A 179 7.97 2.16 -5.38
CA VAL A 179 8.17 1.84 -3.98
C VAL A 179 9.13 0.67 -3.90
N SER A 180 10.23 0.85 -3.17
CA SER A 180 11.19 -0.21 -2.85
C SER A 180 11.05 -0.58 -1.37
N GLU A 181 11.00 -1.86 -1.07
CA GLU A 181 11.00 -2.40 0.29
C GLU A 181 12.05 -3.49 0.46
N GLN A 182 12.78 -3.45 1.57
CA GLN A 182 13.70 -4.50 1.99
C GLN A 182 13.43 -4.92 3.42
N VAL A 183 13.24 -6.22 3.65
CA VAL A 183 13.15 -6.79 5.00
C VAL A 183 14.57 -7.02 5.52
N ILE A 184 14.96 -6.21 6.50
CA ILE A 184 16.33 -6.18 7.07
C ILE A 184 16.43 -6.92 8.41
N GLY A 185 15.32 -7.41 8.93
CA GLY A 185 15.27 -8.12 10.20
C GLY A 185 13.86 -8.32 10.71
N TYR A 186 13.75 -8.84 11.94
CA TYR A 186 12.48 -8.99 12.64
C TYR A 186 12.68 -8.98 14.15
N GLN A 187 11.61 -8.67 14.87
CA GLN A 187 11.53 -8.80 16.33
C GLN A 187 10.71 -10.02 16.71
N ARG A 188 11.19 -10.76 17.71
CA ARG A 188 10.35 -11.72 18.45
C ARG A 188 9.69 -10.98 19.60
N LYS A 189 8.37 -11.04 19.68
CA LYS A 189 7.59 -10.31 20.67
C LYS A 189 6.71 -11.26 21.46
N ALA A 190 6.78 -11.17 22.78
CA ALA A 190 5.96 -11.99 23.66
C ALA A 190 4.47 -11.73 23.40
N ILE A 191 3.67 -12.79 23.31
CA ILE A 191 2.21 -12.69 23.12
C ILE A 191 1.56 -12.07 24.37
N ALA A 192 2.11 -12.35 25.56
CA ALA A 192 1.53 -11.96 26.83
C ALA A 192 1.43 -10.43 27.02
N ASP A 193 2.48 -9.69 26.67
CA ASP A 193 2.58 -8.26 26.93
C ASP A 193 3.11 -7.44 25.73
N GLY A 194 3.45 -8.09 24.61
CA GLY A 194 4.01 -7.45 23.43
C GLY A 194 5.45 -6.97 23.58
N SER A 195 6.14 -7.32 24.67
CA SER A 195 7.54 -6.96 24.90
C SER A 195 8.45 -7.61 23.87
N VAL A 196 9.51 -6.89 23.48
CA VAL A 196 10.52 -7.40 22.56
C VAL A 196 11.42 -8.37 23.32
N ILE A 197 11.46 -9.62 22.87
CA ILE A 197 12.34 -10.67 23.39
C ILE A 197 13.74 -10.48 22.81
N ASP A 198 13.83 -10.41 21.47
CA ASP A 198 15.05 -10.08 20.75
C ASP A 198 14.76 -9.50 19.36
N THR A 199 15.83 -9.09 18.69
CA THR A 199 15.83 -8.65 17.29
C THR A 199 16.86 -9.46 16.53
N GLN A 200 16.48 -9.97 15.37
CA GLN A 200 17.34 -10.75 14.49
C GLN A 200 17.46 -10.02 13.14
N ALA A 201 18.68 -9.92 12.65
CA ALA A 201 18.94 -9.35 11.32
C ALA A 201 18.58 -10.38 10.24
N LEU A 202 18.14 -9.87 9.10
CA LEU A 202 17.87 -10.65 7.89
C LEU A 202 18.49 -9.92 6.71
N GLU A 203 18.92 -10.69 5.72
CA GLU A 203 19.44 -10.17 4.45
C GLU A 203 18.55 -10.69 3.32
N LEU A 204 17.33 -10.16 3.24
CA LEU A 204 16.42 -10.48 2.15
C LEU A 204 16.60 -9.49 0.99
N PRO A 205 16.39 -9.91 -0.26
CA PRO A 205 16.48 -9.00 -1.40
C PRO A 205 15.50 -7.85 -1.31
N GLU A 206 15.90 -6.69 -1.85
CA GLU A 206 14.96 -5.61 -2.09
C GLU A 206 13.94 -6.03 -3.15
N THR A 207 12.68 -5.65 -2.93
CA THR A 207 11.61 -5.77 -3.91
C THR A 207 11.09 -4.39 -4.24
N SER A 208 10.72 -4.16 -5.49
CA SER A 208 10.15 -2.89 -5.90
C SER A 208 8.95 -3.07 -6.83
N PHE A 209 8.03 -2.12 -6.76
CA PHE A 209 6.88 -2.07 -7.64
C PHE A 209 6.51 -0.62 -7.95
N GLU A 210 5.98 -0.40 -9.15
CA GLU A 210 5.39 0.89 -9.51
C GLU A 210 3.94 0.94 -9.06
N THR A 211 3.51 2.08 -8.54
CA THR A 211 2.14 2.35 -8.09
C THR A 211 1.81 3.84 -8.23
N GLU A 212 0.63 4.25 -7.79
CA GLU A 212 0.28 5.66 -7.67
C GLU A 212 0.21 6.08 -6.20
N GLY A 213 0.42 7.37 -5.97
CA GLY A 213 0.40 7.93 -4.63
C GLY A 213 0.19 9.43 -4.63
N VAL A 214 -0.08 9.94 -3.43
CA VAL A 214 -0.12 11.35 -3.14
C VAL A 214 1.03 11.73 -2.23
N TRP A 215 1.59 12.90 -2.44
CA TRP A 215 2.65 13.43 -1.58
C TRP A 215 2.59 14.94 -1.47
N PHE A 216 3.12 15.42 -0.35
CA PHE A 216 3.28 16.84 -0.10
C PHE A 216 4.52 17.10 0.75
N SER A 217 5.13 18.26 0.54
CA SER A 217 6.27 18.73 1.33
C SER A 217 5.87 19.98 2.14
N PRO A 218 5.68 19.87 3.46
CA PRO A 218 5.30 21.02 4.28
C PRO A 218 6.32 22.16 4.19
N ALA A 219 5.85 23.38 3.97
CA ALA A 219 6.70 24.57 4.03
C ALA A 219 7.22 24.81 5.47
N PRO A 220 8.36 25.49 5.66
CA PRO A 220 8.93 25.74 7.00
C PRO A 220 7.94 26.38 7.99
N GLY A 221 7.04 27.25 7.53
CA GLY A 221 6.00 27.84 8.39
C GLY A 221 5.04 26.82 9.02
N LEU A 222 4.72 25.73 8.31
CA LEU A 222 3.91 24.63 8.84
C LEU A 222 4.66 23.80 9.87
N LEU A 223 5.99 23.78 9.79
CA LEU A 223 6.88 22.99 10.66
C LEU A 223 7.45 23.78 11.84
N ALA A 224 7.20 25.08 11.94
CA ALA A 224 7.76 25.92 12.99
C ALA A 224 7.52 25.36 14.41
N GLY A 225 8.60 25.09 15.16
CA GLY A 225 8.52 24.54 16.52
C GLY A 225 8.40 23.02 16.60
N ILE A 226 8.35 22.34 15.45
CA ILE A 226 8.46 20.87 15.32
C ILE A 226 9.55 20.48 14.30
N ASP A 227 10.40 21.43 13.89
CA ASP A 227 11.40 21.32 12.82
C ASP A 227 12.76 20.76 13.28
N THR A 228 12.91 20.43 14.57
CA THR A 228 14.12 19.83 15.13
C THR A 228 14.03 18.31 15.20
N MET A 229 15.13 17.60 14.98
CA MET A 229 15.18 16.14 15.19
C MET A 229 15.24 15.80 16.69
N PRO A 230 14.61 14.68 17.13
CA PRO A 230 13.81 13.74 16.35
C PRO A 230 12.33 14.14 16.19
N THR A 231 11.91 15.29 16.74
CA THR A 231 10.51 15.75 16.70
C THR A 231 9.98 15.85 15.28
N LEU A 232 10.76 16.37 14.33
CA LEU A 232 10.34 16.51 12.94
C LEU A 232 9.96 15.17 12.32
N VAL A 233 10.87 14.19 12.33
CA VAL A 233 10.57 12.86 11.76
C VAL A 233 9.44 12.18 12.52
N SER A 234 9.37 12.34 13.84
CA SER A 234 8.33 11.72 14.67
C SER A 234 6.94 12.30 14.39
N ALA A 235 6.86 13.60 14.12
CA ALA A 235 5.63 14.31 13.78
C ALA A 235 5.14 13.94 12.36
N LEU A 236 6.06 13.88 11.39
CA LEU A 236 5.73 13.48 10.02
C LEU A 236 5.25 12.02 9.97
N HIS A 237 5.92 11.13 10.70
CA HIS A 237 5.57 9.71 10.79
C HIS A 237 4.21 9.47 11.47
N ALA A 238 3.94 10.18 12.57
CA ALA A 238 2.62 10.13 13.19
C ALA A 238 1.52 10.72 12.30
N ALA A 239 1.81 11.77 11.52
CA ALA A 239 0.87 12.37 10.57
C ALA A 239 0.57 11.41 9.39
N GLU A 240 1.60 10.80 8.82
CA GLU A 240 1.50 9.76 7.78
C GLU A 240 0.58 8.62 8.23
N HIS A 241 0.85 8.03 9.40
CA HIS A 241 0.01 6.96 9.94
C HIS A 241 -1.44 7.40 10.15
N ALA A 242 -1.65 8.60 10.71
CA ALA A 242 -3.00 9.10 10.96
C ALA A 242 -3.76 9.35 9.64
N LEU A 243 -3.09 9.85 8.61
CA LEU A 243 -3.64 10.01 7.26
C LEU A 243 -4.04 8.64 6.68
N ILE A 244 -3.12 7.68 6.63
CA ILE A 244 -3.39 6.31 6.14
C ILE A 244 -4.57 5.68 6.89
N SER A 245 -4.66 5.88 8.21
CA SER A 245 -5.73 5.29 9.01
C SER A 245 -7.14 5.78 8.65
N LEU A 246 -7.28 6.98 8.10
CA LEU A 246 -8.58 7.57 7.76
C LEU A 246 -8.93 7.52 6.28
N LEU A 247 -7.94 7.38 5.38
CA LEU A 247 -8.21 7.31 3.94
C LEU A 247 -9.24 6.23 3.54
N PRO A 248 -9.30 5.05 4.19
CA PRO A 248 -10.38 4.08 3.97
C PRO A 248 -11.80 4.64 4.00
N LEU A 249 -12.07 5.63 4.84
CA LEU A 249 -13.40 6.26 4.96
C LEU A 249 -13.78 7.11 3.74
N PHE A 250 -12.84 7.40 2.85
CA PHE A 250 -13.03 8.24 1.66
C PHE A 250 -12.99 7.43 0.36
N ALA A 251 -12.37 6.23 0.39
CA ALA A 251 -11.96 5.51 -0.82
C ALA A 251 -12.39 4.02 -0.89
N MET A 252 -13.22 3.51 0.04
CA MET A 252 -13.60 2.08 0.11
C MET A 252 -12.45 1.10 -0.07
N CYS A 253 -11.33 1.40 0.57
CA CYS A 253 -10.21 0.49 0.62
C CYS A 253 -10.05 -0.06 2.03
N ASP A 254 -9.38 -1.19 2.17
CA ASP A 254 -8.84 -1.58 3.46
C ASP A 254 -7.58 -0.72 3.74
N ARG A 255 -7.26 -0.51 5.02
CA ARG A 255 -5.92 0.00 5.40
C ARG A 255 -4.79 -0.90 4.86
N TRP A 256 -5.10 -2.17 4.60
CA TRP A 256 -4.20 -3.15 4.00
C TRP A 256 -3.89 -2.87 2.53
N ASP A 257 -4.60 -1.93 1.91
CA ASP A 257 -4.40 -1.51 0.52
C ASP A 257 -3.53 -0.26 0.40
N LEU A 258 -3.03 0.26 1.53
CA LEU A 258 -2.25 1.49 1.61
C LEU A 258 -0.88 1.25 2.25
N GLY A 259 0.08 2.04 1.80
CA GLY A 259 1.39 2.23 2.42
C GLY A 259 1.72 3.71 2.53
N GLY A 260 2.87 4.01 3.12
CA GLY A 260 3.36 5.37 3.20
C GLY A 260 4.86 5.43 3.44
N LEU A 261 5.36 6.65 3.32
CA LEU A 261 6.70 7.03 3.72
C LEU A 261 6.66 8.45 4.25
N SER A 262 7.34 8.68 5.36
CA SER A 262 7.66 10.03 5.83
C SER A 262 9.16 10.14 6.07
N THR A 263 9.72 11.27 5.63
CA THR A 263 11.15 11.53 5.80
C THR A 263 11.38 13.01 6.06
N ASN A 264 12.40 13.31 6.86
CA ASN A 264 12.85 14.67 7.11
C ASN A 264 13.48 15.32 5.86
N VAL A 265 14.07 14.53 4.97
CA VAL A 265 14.59 14.99 3.67
C VAL A 265 14.40 13.86 2.65
N HIS A 266 13.51 14.07 1.69
CA HIS A 266 13.39 13.16 0.55
C HIS A 266 14.39 13.54 -0.55
N GLU A 267 15.02 12.55 -1.17
CA GLU A 267 16.10 12.74 -2.13
C GLU A 267 15.74 13.65 -3.30
N GLN A 268 14.54 13.49 -3.88
CA GLN A 268 14.11 14.26 -5.05
C GLN A 268 13.47 15.61 -4.71
N THR A 269 12.83 15.75 -3.54
CA THR A 269 12.18 17.02 -3.17
C THR A 269 13.12 17.93 -2.37
N GLY A 270 14.20 17.39 -1.80
CA GLY A 270 15.13 18.09 -0.92
C GLY A 270 14.48 18.61 0.37
N ARG A 271 13.30 18.11 0.73
CA ARG A 271 12.44 18.65 1.78
C ARG A 271 11.82 17.54 2.64
N PRO A 272 11.35 17.88 3.85
CA PRO A 272 10.46 17.00 4.59
C PRO A 272 9.25 16.65 3.72
N THR A 273 8.96 15.36 3.57
CA THR A 273 7.93 14.90 2.63
C THR A 273 7.17 13.73 3.24
N VAL A 274 5.86 13.75 3.06
CA VAL A 274 4.95 12.66 3.43
C VAL A 274 4.33 12.11 2.15
N PHE A 275 4.41 10.80 1.99
CA PHE A 275 3.81 10.01 0.92
C PHE A 275 2.72 9.12 1.51
N VAL A 276 1.61 9.01 0.80
CA VAL A 276 0.62 7.95 0.97
C VAL A 276 0.39 7.34 -0.41
N TYR A 277 0.67 6.06 -0.53
CA TYR A 277 0.63 5.35 -1.82
C TYR A 277 -0.17 4.07 -1.71
N GLU A 278 -0.55 3.53 -2.86
CA GLU A 278 -1.33 2.31 -2.92
C GLU A 278 -0.43 1.08 -2.78
N GLY A 279 -0.84 0.12 -1.96
CA GLY A 279 -0.15 -1.16 -1.77
C GLY A 279 -0.33 -2.13 -2.94
N HIS A 280 -0.93 -1.68 -4.04
CA HIS A 280 -1.16 -2.45 -5.25
C HIS A 280 -0.29 -1.89 -6.36
N ALA A 281 0.46 -2.78 -7.01
CA ALA A 281 1.26 -2.38 -8.15
C ALA A 281 0.34 -1.93 -9.31
N GLY A 282 0.71 -0.83 -9.97
CA GLY A 282 -0.07 -0.14 -10.99
C GLY A 282 -1.10 0.88 -10.46
N GLY A 283 -1.45 0.83 -9.18
CA GLY A 283 -2.55 1.62 -8.63
C GLY A 283 -3.94 1.08 -9.04
N VAL A 284 -4.94 1.42 -8.24
CA VAL A 284 -6.37 1.07 -8.37
C VAL A 284 -7.28 2.29 -8.17
N GLY A 285 -6.71 3.49 -7.99
CA GLY A 285 -7.43 4.77 -7.93
C GLY A 285 -7.69 5.29 -6.52
N ILE A 286 -7.13 4.66 -5.48
CA ILE A 286 -7.26 5.12 -4.09
C ILE A 286 -6.50 6.45 -3.88
N ALA A 287 -5.31 6.57 -4.45
CA ALA A 287 -4.48 7.77 -4.37
C ALA A 287 -5.17 8.95 -5.05
N GLU A 288 -5.79 8.74 -6.22
CA GLU A 288 -6.55 9.78 -6.90
C GLU A 288 -7.72 10.27 -6.04
N ARG A 289 -8.46 9.36 -5.41
CA ARG A 289 -9.53 9.74 -4.48
C ARG A 289 -8.98 10.55 -3.30
N GLY A 290 -7.88 10.10 -2.70
CA GLY A 290 -7.19 10.84 -1.63
C GLY A 290 -6.74 12.23 -2.07
N PHE A 291 -6.29 12.37 -3.32
CA PHE A 291 -5.95 13.66 -3.91
C PHE A 291 -7.16 14.57 -4.01
N ASP A 292 -8.31 14.07 -4.48
CA ASP A 292 -9.53 14.84 -4.68
C ASP A 292 -10.17 15.30 -3.36
N CYS A 293 -10.19 14.45 -2.34
CA CYS A 293 -10.78 14.75 -1.03
C CYS A 293 -9.77 15.24 0.03
N PHE A 294 -8.55 15.62 -0.37
CA PHE A 294 -7.44 15.89 0.55
C PHE A 294 -7.74 16.89 1.70
N ALA A 295 -8.46 17.97 1.42
CA ALA A 295 -8.82 18.97 2.44
C ALA A 295 -9.70 18.37 3.56
N GLU A 296 -10.74 17.64 3.17
CA GLU A 296 -11.65 16.95 4.11
C GLU A 296 -10.91 15.83 4.86
N TRP A 297 -10.06 15.09 4.16
CA TRP A 297 -9.23 14.03 4.74
C TRP A 297 -8.30 14.58 5.83
N VAL A 298 -7.54 15.64 5.56
CA VAL A 298 -6.67 16.30 6.55
C VAL A 298 -7.47 16.86 7.72
N SER A 299 -8.64 17.45 7.46
CA SER A 299 -9.52 17.99 8.50
C SER A 299 -10.01 16.87 9.44
N ASP A 300 -10.48 15.76 8.89
CA ASP A 300 -10.95 14.60 9.65
C ASP A 300 -9.82 13.93 10.43
N THR A 301 -8.63 13.84 9.85
CA THR A 301 -7.44 13.32 10.54
C THR A 301 -7.07 14.21 11.73
N THR A 302 -7.14 15.52 11.57
CA THR A 302 -6.93 16.47 12.67
C THR A 302 -7.97 16.25 13.78
N ARG A 303 -9.25 16.10 13.43
CA ARG A 303 -10.33 15.81 14.40
C ARG A 303 -10.10 14.49 15.15
N LEU A 304 -9.62 13.44 14.46
CA LEU A 304 -9.25 12.17 15.08
C LEU A 304 -8.15 12.36 16.13
N LEU A 305 -7.07 13.08 15.78
CA LEU A 305 -5.96 13.33 16.70
C LEU A 305 -6.38 14.17 17.91
N ASP A 306 -7.24 15.17 17.71
CA ASP A 306 -7.77 16.04 18.76
C ASP A 306 -8.62 15.28 19.79
N ARG A 307 -9.45 14.35 19.32
CA ARG A 307 -10.47 13.65 20.12
C ARG A 307 -9.99 12.35 20.72
N CYS A 308 -8.94 11.75 20.16
CA CYS A 308 -8.39 10.53 20.69
C CYS A 308 -7.87 10.78 22.13
N PRO A 309 -8.33 10.02 23.15
CA PRO A 309 -8.02 10.29 24.55
C PRO A 309 -6.58 9.93 24.94
N CYS A 310 -5.83 9.26 24.06
CA CYS A 310 -4.44 8.87 24.35
C CYS A 310 -3.52 10.09 24.41
N ARG A 311 -2.49 10.03 25.27
CA ARG A 311 -1.51 11.10 25.43
C ARG A 311 -0.40 11.03 24.38
N ALA A 312 0.20 9.86 24.20
CA ALA A 312 1.42 9.67 23.41
C ALA A 312 1.17 9.13 21.99
N GLY A 313 -0.05 8.68 21.69
CA GLY A 313 -0.35 7.91 20.49
C GLY A 313 -0.81 6.49 20.83
N CYS A 314 -1.68 5.90 20.01
CA CYS A 314 -2.18 4.54 20.19
C CYS A 314 -2.60 3.92 18.83
N PRO A 315 -2.96 2.62 18.78
CA PRO A 315 -3.45 1.93 17.58
C PRO A 315 -4.66 2.58 16.90
N SER A 316 -5.41 3.41 17.62
CA SER A 316 -6.59 4.11 17.09
C SER A 316 -6.29 5.48 16.50
N CYS A 317 -5.03 5.96 16.51
CA CYS A 317 -4.74 7.30 15.98
C CYS A 317 -3.44 7.40 15.17
N VAL A 318 -2.29 6.97 15.69
CA VAL A 318 -0.98 7.23 15.06
C VAL A 318 -0.10 5.99 14.95
N GLN A 319 -0.55 4.83 15.43
CA GLN A 319 0.18 3.58 15.23
C GLN A 319 -0.42 2.81 14.07
N SER A 320 0.46 2.23 13.25
CA SER A 320 0.11 1.38 12.12
C SER A 320 0.64 -0.04 12.35
N PRO A 321 -0.18 -1.09 12.15
CA PRO A 321 0.29 -2.47 12.22
C PRO A 321 1.28 -2.83 11.10
N LYS A 322 1.34 -2.01 10.04
CA LYS A 322 2.22 -2.19 8.88
C LYS A 322 3.53 -1.41 8.95
N CYS A 323 3.74 -0.63 10.02
CA CYS A 323 4.91 0.22 10.13
C CYS A 323 6.20 -0.63 10.09
N GLY A 324 6.97 -0.48 9.01
CA GLY A 324 8.28 -1.13 8.85
C GLY A 324 9.31 -0.70 9.89
N ASN A 325 9.11 0.50 10.47
CA ASN A 325 9.86 1.07 11.59
C ASN A 325 9.28 0.69 12.96
N LEU A 326 8.41 -0.32 13.04
CA LEU A 326 7.92 -0.91 14.29
C LEU A 326 7.17 0.08 15.21
N ASN A 327 6.61 1.16 14.64
CA ASN A 327 5.99 2.28 15.37
C ASN A 327 6.95 3.01 16.33
N GLU A 328 8.25 2.95 16.06
CA GLU A 328 9.24 3.79 16.74
C GLU A 328 9.16 5.23 16.22
N LEU A 329 9.51 6.20 17.08
CA LEU A 329 9.50 7.64 16.77
C LEU A 329 8.13 8.12 16.23
N LEU A 330 7.13 8.17 17.12
CA LEU A 330 5.82 8.75 16.84
C LEU A 330 5.53 9.91 17.79
N ASP A 331 5.19 11.07 17.23
CA ASP A 331 4.76 12.25 18.00
C ASP A 331 3.36 12.70 17.58
N LYS A 332 2.36 12.30 18.37
CA LYS A 332 0.97 12.71 18.19
C LYS A 332 0.79 14.23 18.26
N ALA A 333 1.50 14.91 19.17
CA ALA A 333 1.34 16.35 19.36
C ALA A 333 1.96 17.12 18.18
N GLY A 334 3.11 16.65 17.68
CA GLY A 334 3.73 17.15 16.47
C GLY A 334 2.85 16.96 15.24
N ALA A 335 2.31 15.75 15.03
CA ALA A 335 1.38 15.47 13.93
C ALA A 335 0.12 16.34 13.98
N ARG A 336 -0.48 16.49 15.17
CA ARG A 336 -1.64 17.37 15.39
C ARG A 336 -1.31 18.82 15.07
N THR A 337 -0.12 19.28 15.43
CA THR A 337 0.34 20.65 15.14
C THR A 337 0.46 20.88 13.63
N LEU A 338 1.09 19.94 12.91
CA LEU A 338 1.24 20.00 11.45
C LEU A 338 -0.13 19.99 10.74
N LEU A 339 -0.95 18.97 10.98
CA LEU A 339 -2.24 18.79 10.29
C LEU A 339 -3.25 19.89 10.69
N GLY A 340 -3.19 20.37 11.94
CA GLY A 340 -3.98 21.51 12.39
C GLY A 340 -3.65 22.80 11.62
N ARG A 341 -2.36 23.09 11.41
CA ARG A 341 -1.93 24.25 10.60
C ARG A 341 -2.34 24.12 9.14
N MET A 342 -2.23 22.92 8.58
CA MET A 342 -2.70 22.62 7.21
C MET A 342 -4.19 22.89 7.06
N THR A 343 -5.01 22.50 8.05
CA THR A 343 -6.47 22.75 8.05
C THR A 343 -6.80 24.25 8.13
N THR A 344 -6.01 25.04 8.86
CA THR A 344 -6.25 26.49 8.99
C THR A 344 -5.81 27.32 7.79
N ALA A 345 -4.90 26.81 6.95
CA ALA A 345 -4.35 27.54 5.82
C ALA A 345 -5.33 27.71 4.65
N ASP A 346 -6.43 26.94 4.65
CA ASP A 346 -7.52 27.03 3.66
C ASP A 346 -8.65 27.99 4.09
N ARG A 347 -8.52 28.67 5.24
CA ARG A 347 -9.46 29.69 5.74
C ARG A 347 -8.93 31.10 5.52
#